data_AF-H9WBU5-F1
#
_entry.id   AF-H9WBU5-F1
#
_cell.length_a   1.000
_cell.length_b   1.000
_cell.length_c   1.000
_cell.angle_alpha   90.00
_cell.angle_beta   90.00
_cell.angle_gamma   90.00
#
_symmetry.space_group_name_H-M   'P 1'
#
loop_
_entity.id
_entity.type
_entity.pdbx_description
1 polymer ?
#
loop_
_entity_poly.entity_id
_entity_poly.type
_entity_poly.pdbx_seq_one_letter_code
_entity_poly.pdbx_strand_id
1 'polypeptide(L)'
;SALFWIACTKAKGITGAEESKLSVCSEFRKIIIAPLPHGFFGNALHFSEVSSSAGDLVGNDLSYPAKLIHDDIFRLDKDELRSVVEWLDKQKNSDGQLPPPFYLYGPNLTAVNGEEFFTYDAVFEKELKPLHVSYYVEPVHGEGLIMVLPSAEGGSSRTV
;
A
#
# COMPACT_ATOMS: atom_id res chain seq x y z
N SER A 1 -6.66 5.45 4.19
CA SER A 1 -5.61 4.85 5.05
C SER A 1 -5.47 5.50 6.42
N ALA A 2 -5.25 6.83 6.54
CA ALA A 2 -5.03 7.49 7.83
C ALA A 2 -6.11 7.24 8.90
N LEU A 3 -7.40 7.37 8.54
CA LEU A 3 -8.52 7.08 9.45
C LEU A 3 -8.45 5.66 10.04
N PHE A 4 -8.14 4.67 9.20
CA PHE A 4 -8.01 3.29 9.63
C PHE A 4 -6.79 3.08 10.52
N TRP A 5 -5.66 3.74 10.20
CA TRP A 5 -4.46 3.67 11.04
C TRP A 5 -4.75 4.19 12.46
N ILE A 6 -5.37 5.37 12.59
CA ILE A 6 -5.80 5.91 13.90
C ILE A 6 -6.73 4.93 14.62
N ALA A 7 -7.74 4.40 13.91
CA ALA A 7 -8.73 3.50 14.49
C ALA A 7 -8.08 2.18 14.99
N CYS A 8 -7.19 1.59 14.21
CA CYS A 8 -6.44 0.39 14.60
C CYS A 8 -5.51 0.66 15.79
N THR A 9 -4.80 1.79 15.81
CA THR A 9 -3.94 2.18 16.95
C THR A 9 -4.76 2.33 18.23
N LYS A 10 -5.93 2.98 18.16
CA LYS A 10 -6.88 3.07 19.29
C LYS A 10 -7.37 1.69 19.74
N ALA A 11 -7.76 0.84 18.79
CA ALA A 11 -8.29 -0.49 19.08
C ALA A 11 -7.26 -1.42 19.74
N LYS A 12 -5.97 -1.25 19.43
CA LYS A 12 -4.87 -1.99 20.07
C LYS A 12 -4.54 -1.49 21.48
N GLY A 13 -5.05 -0.33 21.89
CA GLY A 13 -4.74 0.26 23.20
C GLY A 13 -3.29 0.74 23.34
N ILE A 14 -2.60 0.98 22.22
CA ILE A 14 -1.25 1.55 22.20
C ILE A 14 -1.35 3.02 22.62
N THR A 15 -0.48 3.48 23.52
CA THR A 15 -0.58 4.83 24.09
C THR A 15 0.77 5.52 24.26
N GLY A 16 0.71 6.85 24.41
CA GLY A 16 1.88 7.67 24.74
C GLY A 16 2.98 7.57 23.70
N ALA A 17 4.18 7.23 24.15
CA ALA A 17 5.39 7.21 23.34
C ALA A 17 5.60 5.92 22.53
N GLU A 18 4.72 4.92 22.65
CA GLU A 18 4.86 3.67 21.90
C GLU A 18 4.65 3.93 20.40
N GLU A 19 5.58 3.43 19.59
CA GLU A 19 5.60 3.58 18.14
C GLU A 19 4.49 2.75 17.50
N SER A 20 3.69 3.40 16.65
CA SER A 20 2.77 2.73 15.74
C SER A 20 3.32 2.85 14.32
N LYS A 21 3.28 1.74 13.58
CA LYS A 21 3.86 1.63 12.25
C LYS A 21 2.79 1.22 11.25
N LEU A 22 2.90 1.75 10.04
CA LEU A 22 2.04 1.41 8.91
C LEU A 22 2.91 1.17 7.67
N SER A 23 2.84 -0.03 7.12
CA SER A 23 3.41 -0.32 5.80
C SER A 23 2.47 0.20 4.71
N VAL A 24 2.95 1.04 3.81
CA VAL A 24 2.17 1.63 2.72
C VAL A 24 2.61 1.00 1.39
N CYS A 25 1.64 0.49 0.63
CA CYS A 25 1.86 -0.03 -0.71
C CYS A 25 1.60 1.06 -1.76
N SER A 26 2.60 1.33 -2.58
CA SER A 26 2.57 2.32 -3.65
C SER A 26 2.87 1.66 -5.00
N GLU A 27 2.04 1.93 -6.01
CA GLU A 27 2.30 1.50 -7.40
C GLU A 27 3.19 2.53 -8.09
N PHE A 28 4.21 2.08 -8.82
CA PHE A 28 5.20 2.98 -9.41
C PHE A 28 5.28 2.93 -10.94
N ARG A 29 4.37 2.23 -11.64
CA ARG A 29 4.38 2.17 -13.13
C ARG A 29 4.36 3.57 -13.75
N LYS A 30 3.64 4.51 -13.15
CA LYS A 30 3.54 5.92 -13.61
C LYS A 30 4.78 6.77 -13.27
N ILE A 31 5.70 6.29 -12.42
CA ILE A 31 6.81 7.07 -11.83
C ILE A 31 8.18 6.74 -12.47
N ILE A 32 8.35 5.56 -13.09
CA ILE A 32 9.64 5.12 -13.68
C ILE A 32 10.09 6.01 -14.85
N ILE A 33 11.41 6.25 -14.96
CA ILE A 33 12.12 7.05 -15.99
C ILE A 33 11.67 6.72 -17.43
N ALA A 34 11.41 5.44 -17.70
CA ALA A 34 10.63 5.00 -18.85
C ALA A 34 9.34 4.38 -18.28
N PRO A 35 8.16 4.99 -18.48
CA PRO A 35 6.92 4.39 -18.01
C PRO A 35 6.85 2.96 -18.55
N LEU A 36 6.50 2.02 -17.66
CA LEU A 36 6.36 0.63 -18.08
C LEU A 36 5.35 0.57 -19.24
N PRO A 37 5.59 -0.31 -20.23
CA PRO A 37 4.73 -0.37 -21.40
C PRO A 37 3.28 -0.58 -20.97
N HIS A 38 2.35 0.03 -21.71
CA HIS A 38 0.94 -0.24 -21.52
C HIS A 38 0.71 -1.75 -21.65
N GLY A 39 0.10 -2.37 -20.63
CA GLY A 39 -0.04 -3.83 -20.55
C GLY A 39 1.14 -4.58 -19.91
N PHE A 40 2.07 -3.91 -19.21
CA PHE A 40 3.10 -4.59 -18.42
C PHE A 40 2.48 -5.61 -17.45
N PHE A 41 2.79 -6.88 -17.68
CA PHE A 41 2.32 -8.01 -16.89
C PHE A 41 3.39 -8.42 -15.88
N GLY A 42 3.38 -7.78 -14.71
CA GLY A 42 4.32 -8.04 -13.63
C GLY A 42 4.05 -7.17 -12.41
N ASN A 43 4.86 -7.32 -11.36
CA ASN A 43 4.77 -6.51 -10.14
C ASN A 43 5.52 -5.19 -10.31
N ALA A 44 4.88 -4.10 -9.90
CA ALA A 44 5.48 -2.77 -9.81
C ALA A 44 4.93 -2.06 -8.56
N LEU A 45 5.11 -2.74 -7.42
CA LEU A 45 4.67 -2.32 -6.10
C LEU A 45 5.89 -2.04 -5.24
N HIS A 46 5.89 -0.92 -4.54
CA HIS A 46 6.87 -0.53 -3.55
C HIS A 46 6.19 -0.50 -2.18
N PHE A 47 6.84 -1.08 -1.18
CA PHE A 47 6.38 -1.04 0.20
C PHE A 47 7.35 -0.18 1.01
N SER A 48 6.80 0.88 1.62
CA SER A 48 7.50 1.74 2.58
C SER A 48 6.85 1.62 3.95
N GLU A 49 7.54 2.06 5.00
CA GLU A 49 7.01 2.12 6.35
C GLU A 49 6.94 3.58 6.80
N VAL A 50 5.78 4.00 7.29
CA VAL A 50 5.62 5.24 8.06
C VAL A 50 5.40 4.90 9.52
N SER A 51 5.95 5.71 10.42
CA SER A 51 5.77 5.53 11.86
C SER A 51 5.47 6.86 12.56
N SER A 52 4.83 6.75 13.72
CA SER A 52 4.58 7.86 14.63
C SER A 52 4.20 7.32 16.01
N SER A 53 4.41 8.12 17.05
CA SER A 53 3.96 7.77 18.39
C SER A 53 2.43 7.65 18.42
N ALA A 54 1.91 6.68 19.18
CA ALA A 54 0.47 6.53 19.32
C ALA A 54 -0.19 7.77 19.94
N GLY A 55 0.52 8.47 20.83
CA GLY A 55 0.12 9.76 21.38
C GLY A 55 -0.08 10.82 20.29
N ASP A 56 0.85 10.95 19.35
CA ASP A 56 0.73 11.93 18.26
C ASP A 56 -0.34 11.51 17.25
N LEU A 57 -0.42 10.23 16.89
CA LEU A 57 -1.43 9.72 15.95
C LEU A 57 -2.86 9.93 16.45
N VAL A 58 -3.09 9.71 17.75
CA VAL A 58 -4.41 9.81 18.37
C VAL A 58 -4.72 11.22 18.87
N GLY A 59 -3.70 11.97 19.28
CA GLY A 59 -3.82 13.29 19.86
C GLY A 59 -3.90 14.44 18.84
N ASN A 60 -3.37 14.25 17.63
CA ASN A 60 -3.51 15.22 16.54
C ASN A 60 -4.77 14.96 15.69
N ASP A 61 -5.14 15.93 14.87
CA ASP A 61 -6.21 15.77 13.90
C ASP A 61 -5.80 14.86 12.72
N LEU A 62 -6.78 14.47 11.91
CA LEU A 62 -6.60 13.55 10.78
C LEU A 62 -5.55 14.02 9.76
N SER A 63 -5.32 15.33 9.63
CA SER A 63 -4.35 15.87 8.68
C SER A 63 -2.92 15.42 9.00
N TYR A 64 -2.59 15.19 10.27
CA TYR A 64 -1.27 14.74 10.68
C TYR A 64 -0.89 13.36 10.10
N PRO A 65 -1.62 12.25 10.41
CA PRO A 65 -1.30 10.96 9.81
C PRO A 65 -1.57 10.92 8.31
N ALA A 66 -2.52 11.71 7.80
CA ALA A 66 -2.72 11.83 6.36
C ALA A 66 -1.50 12.44 5.66
N LYS A 67 -0.88 13.46 6.27
CA LYS A 67 0.34 14.08 5.78
C LYS A 67 1.53 13.12 5.84
N LEU A 68 1.69 12.33 6.90
CA LEU A 68 2.76 11.32 6.97
C LEU A 68 2.68 10.33 5.80
N ILE A 69 1.48 9.79 5.54
CA ILE A 69 1.27 8.86 4.43
C ILE A 69 1.48 9.56 3.08
N HIS A 70 0.98 10.79 2.93
CA HIS A 70 1.15 11.57 1.71
C HIS A 70 2.63 11.85 1.42
N ASP A 71 3.36 12.39 2.39
CA ASP A 71 4.77 12.74 2.23
C ASP A 71 5.60 11.49 1.88
N ASP A 72 5.29 10.32 2.45
CA ASP A 72 5.97 9.06 2.11
C ASP A 72 5.65 8.55 0.70
N ILE A 73 4.38 8.61 0.26
CA ILE A 73 4.01 8.26 -1.12
C ILE A 73 4.72 9.19 -2.12
N PHE A 74 4.80 10.48 -1.83
CA PHE A 74 5.42 11.48 -2.71
C PHE A 74 6.95 11.47 -2.65
N ARG A 75 7.55 10.86 -1.61
CA ARG A 75 8.99 10.59 -1.56
C ARG A 75 9.40 9.51 -2.56
N LEU A 76 8.47 8.69 -3.03
CA LEU A 76 8.76 7.66 -4.03
C LEU A 76 9.11 8.32 -5.37
N ASP A 77 10.40 8.49 -5.59
CA ASP A 77 10.96 9.06 -6.81
C ASP A 77 11.88 8.06 -7.52
N LYS A 78 12.55 8.56 -8.55
CA LYS A 78 13.45 7.77 -9.40
C LYS A 78 14.68 7.27 -8.65
N ASP A 79 15.19 8.09 -7.72
CA ASP A 79 16.39 7.75 -6.96
C ASP A 79 16.08 6.74 -5.86
N GLU A 80 14.92 6.86 -5.21
CA GLU A 80 14.42 5.85 -4.26
C GLU A 80 14.21 4.50 -4.96
N LEU A 81 13.53 4.47 -6.11
CA LEU A 81 13.31 3.23 -6.87
C LEU A 81 14.63 2.59 -7.31
N ARG A 82 15.58 3.41 -7.77
CA ARG A 82 16.92 2.92 -8.14
C ARG A 82 17.65 2.35 -6.93
N SER A 83 17.59 3.02 -5.78
CA SER A 83 18.17 2.55 -4.52
C SER A 83 17.62 1.18 -4.11
N VAL A 84 16.30 0.98 -4.22
CA VAL A 84 15.66 -0.31 -3.92
C VAL A 84 16.12 -1.42 -4.87
N VAL A 85 16.22 -1.14 -6.17
CA VAL A 85 16.73 -2.11 -7.15
C VAL A 85 18.19 -2.46 -6.88
N GLU A 86 19.03 -1.46 -6.59
CA GLU A 86 20.44 -1.68 -6.23
C GLU A 86 20.57 -2.48 -4.91
N TRP A 87 19.70 -2.21 -3.94
CA TRP A 87 19.66 -2.96 -2.68
C TRP A 87 19.26 -4.43 -2.91
N LEU A 88 18.26 -4.70 -3.75
CA LEU A 88 17.85 -6.05 -4.13
C LEU A 88 18.98 -6.81 -4.85
N ASP A 89 19.69 -6.14 -5.75
CA ASP A 89 20.82 -6.75 -6.47
C ASP A 89 21.95 -7.15 -5.50
N LYS A 90 22.21 -6.31 -4.49
CA LYS A 90 23.17 -6.59 -3.41
C LYS A 90 22.77 -7.73 -2.48
N GLN A 91 21.49 -8.14 -2.46
CA GLN A 91 21.07 -9.31 -1.67
C GLN A 91 21.46 -10.64 -2.32
N LYS A 92 21.91 -10.63 -3.58
CA LYS A 92 22.34 -11.85 -4.27
C LYS A 92 23.58 -12.43 -3.60
N ASN A 93 23.61 -13.74 -3.44
CA ASN A 93 24.81 -14.44 -3.00
C ASN A 93 25.89 -14.46 -4.09
N SER A 94 27.05 -15.04 -3.79
CA SER A 94 28.19 -15.14 -4.72
C SER A 94 27.88 -15.91 -6.01
N ASP A 95 26.82 -16.70 -6.06
CA ASP A 95 26.34 -17.42 -7.24
C ASP A 95 25.26 -16.65 -8.03
N GLY A 96 24.97 -15.41 -7.63
CA GLY A 96 23.96 -14.54 -8.24
C GLY A 96 22.51 -14.90 -7.87
N GLN A 97 22.30 -15.81 -6.91
CA GLN A 97 20.98 -16.22 -6.47
C GLN A 97 20.43 -15.25 -5.43
N LEU A 98 19.16 -14.89 -5.60
CA LEU A 98 18.42 -14.11 -4.59
C LEU A 98 18.27 -14.91 -3.29
N PRO A 99 18.12 -14.22 -2.14
CA PRO A 99 17.83 -14.89 -0.88
C PRO A 99 16.50 -15.65 -0.96
N PRO A 100 16.22 -16.56 -0.01
CA PRO A 100 14.92 -17.19 0.11
C PRO A 100 13.78 -16.16 0.14
N PRO A 101 12.56 -16.51 -0.32
CA PRO A 101 11.42 -15.62 -0.27
C PRO A 101 11.21 -15.04 1.13
N PHE A 102 10.97 -13.74 1.21
CA PHE A 102 10.69 -13.01 2.44
C PHE A 102 9.44 -12.15 2.27
N TYR A 103 8.83 -11.76 3.39
CA TYR A 103 7.66 -10.88 3.38
C TYR A 103 8.09 -9.44 3.10
N LEU A 104 7.55 -8.85 2.04
CA LEU A 104 7.77 -7.44 1.66
C LEU A 104 6.91 -6.46 2.47
N TYR A 105 5.92 -6.96 3.20
CA TYR A 105 4.98 -6.21 4.03
C TYR A 105 4.68 -6.98 5.32
N GLY A 106 4.19 -6.27 6.32
CA GLY A 106 4.16 -6.78 7.69
C GLY A 106 5.54 -6.69 8.37
N PRO A 107 5.68 -7.11 9.64
CA PRO A 107 4.62 -7.66 10.50
C PRO A 107 3.66 -6.58 11.00
N ASN A 108 3.90 -5.30 10.72
CA ASN A 108 3.02 -4.20 11.12
C ASN A 108 1.76 -4.15 10.24
N LEU A 109 0.82 -3.28 10.61
CA LEU A 109 -0.38 -3.01 9.82
C LEU A 109 0.01 -2.57 8.39
N THR A 110 -0.55 -3.23 7.37
CA THR A 110 -0.30 -2.87 5.96
C THR A 110 -1.52 -2.16 5.37
N ALA A 111 -1.31 -1.13 4.56
CA ALA A 111 -2.36 -0.45 3.80
C ALA A 111 -2.11 -0.52 2.29
N VAL A 112 -3.11 -0.98 1.56
CA VAL A 112 -3.12 -1.05 0.10
C VAL A 112 -4.30 -0.25 -0.44
N ASN A 113 -4.02 0.69 -1.33
CA ASN A 113 -5.06 1.36 -2.12
C ASN A 113 -5.22 0.63 -3.47
N GLY A 114 -6.36 0.00 -3.67
CA GLY A 114 -6.76 -0.67 -4.89
C GLY A 114 -7.89 0.03 -5.63
N GLU A 115 -8.22 1.30 -5.33
CA GLU A 115 -9.30 2.04 -6.02
C GLU A 115 -9.08 2.15 -7.54
N GLU A 116 -7.82 2.07 -8.00
CA GLU A 116 -7.49 2.05 -9.43
C GLU A 116 -7.66 0.66 -10.09
N PHE A 117 -8.11 -0.37 -9.36
CA PHE A 117 -8.35 -1.68 -9.95
C PHE A 117 -9.57 -1.65 -10.88
N PHE A 118 -9.40 -2.11 -12.12
CA PHE A 118 -10.44 -2.15 -13.16
C PHE A 118 -11.46 -3.30 -12.98
N THR A 119 -11.79 -3.68 -11.74
CA THR A 119 -12.60 -4.88 -11.48
C THR A 119 -14.03 -4.76 -11.98
N TYR A 120 -14.62 -3.57 -11.92
CA TYR A 120 -15.97 -3.30 -12.45
C TYR A 120 -16.00 -2.95 -13.95
N ASP A 121 -14.84 -2.91 -14.62
CA ASP A 121 -14.73 -2.70 -16.08
C ASP A 121 -14.68 -4.02 -16.87
N ALA A 122 -14.73 -5.17 -16.19
CA ALA A 122 -14.77 -6.47 -16.85
C ALA A 122 -16.04 -6.62 -17.69
N VAL A 123 -15.88 -6.86 -19.00
CA VAL A 123 -16.99 -7.09 -19.94
C VAL A 123 -16.91 -8.52 -20.47
N PHE A 124 -17.82 -9.37 -20.00
CA PHE A 124 -18.00 -10.74 -20.51
C PHE A 124 -19.14 -10.83 -21.52
N GLU A 125 -20.15 -9.99 -21.35
CA GLU A 125 -21.27 -9.80 -22.27
C GLU A 125 -21.43 -8.31 -22.55
N LYS A 126 -21.79 -7.98 -23.80
CA LYS A 126 -21.95 -6.60 -24.23
C LYS A 126 -22.97 -5.88 -23.34
N GLU A 127 -22.64 -4.66 -22.91
CA GLU A 127 -23.51 -3.80 -22.08
C GLU A 127 -23.78 -4.31 -20.64
N LEU A 128 -23.21 -5.46 -20.24
CA LEU A 128 -23.25 -5.93 -18.85
C LEU A 128 -21.97 -5.56 -18.10
N LYS A 129 -22.14 -5.11 -16.86
CA LYS A 129 -21.05 -4.87 -15.90
C LYS A 129 -21.21 -5.79 -14.68
N PRO A 130 -20.12 -6.07 -13.95
CA PRO A 130 -20.21 -6.80 -12.70
C PRO A 130 -21.13 -6.06 -11.71
N LEU A 131 -22.13 -6.75 -11.17
CA LEU A 131 -22.96 -6.22 -10.10
C LEU A 131 -22.23 -6.20 -8.76
N HIS A 132 -21.32 -7.16 -8.56
CA HIS A 132 -20.57 -7.34 -7.33
C HIS A 132 -19.21 -7.97 -7.62
N VAL A 133 -18.18 -7.50 -6.92
CA VAL A 133 -16.83 -8.08 -6.92
C VAL A 133 -16.47 -8.44 -5.48
N SER A 134 -16.16 -9.72 -5.24
CA SER A 134 -15.64 -10.20 -3.96
C SER A 134 -14.14 -10.48 -4.07
N TYR A 135 -13.40 -10.24 -2.99
CA TYR A 135 -11.97 -10.47 -2.93
C TYR A 135 -11.71 -11.54 -1.87
N TYR A 136 -10.98 -12.59 -2.26
CA TYR A 136 -10.42 -13.54 -1.31
C TYR A 136 -8.98 -13.12 -1.03
N VAL A 137 -8.69 -12.80 0.23
CA VAL A 137 -7.35 -12.44 0.70
C VAL A 137 -6.87 -13.56 1.60
N GLU A 138 -5.71 -14.14 1.27
CA GLU A 138 -5.07 -15.13 2.11
C GLU A 138 -4.70 -14.56 3.49
N PRO A 139 -4.50 -15.42 4.51
CA PRO A 139 -4.07 -14.97 5.82
C PRO A 139 -2.84 -14.07 5.74
N VAL A 140 -2.99 -12.84 6.20
CA VAL A 140 -1.90 -11.85 6.19
C VAL A 140 -0.97 -12.11 7.37
N HIS A 141 0.33 -11.97 7.12
CA HIS A 141 1.32 -12.04 8.19
C HIS A 141 1.28 -10.74 9.02
N GLY A 142 1.32 -10.87 10.35
CA GLY A 142 1.44 -9.72 11.25
C GLY A 142 0.11 -9.13 11.73
N GLU A 143 0.10 -7.83 11.95
CA GLU A 143 -0.96 -7.09 12.65
C GLU A 143 -2.23 -6.86 11.81
N GLY A 144 -2.16 -7.03 10.49
CA GLY A 144 -3.33 -6.98 9.61
C GLY A 144 -3.12 -6.22 8.31
N LEU A 145 -4.19 -6.16 7.52
CA LEU A 145 -4.23 -5.50 6.21
C LEU A 145 -5.48 -4.63 6.08
N ILE A 146 -5.28 -3.40 5.62
CA ILE A 146 -6.30 -2.47 5.18
C ILE A 146 -6.28 -2.47 3.66
N MET A 147 -7.40 -2.80 3.03
CA MET A 147 -7.57 -2.71 1.58
C MET A 147 -8.69 -1.73 1.26
N VAL A 148 -8.37 -0.67 0.52
CA VAL A 148 -9.36 0.27 -0.04
C VAL A 148 -9.64 -0.20 -1.46
N LEU A 149 -10.90 -0.54 -1.76
CA LEU A 149 -11.30 -1.21 -3.00
C LEU A 149 -12.29 -0.37 -3.81
N PRO A 150 -12.37 -0.58 -5.14
CA PRO A 150 -13.31 0.14 -5.99
C PRO A 150 -14.78 -0.12 -5.59
N SER A 151 -15.63 0.88 -5.80
CA SER A 151 -17.09 0.77 -5.69
C SER A 151 -17.72 0.49 -7.05
N ALA A 152 -18.82 -0.27 -7.07
CA ALA A 152 -19.63 -0.51 -8.27
C ALA A 152 -20.20 0.79 -8.88
N GLU A 153 -20.46 1.79 -8.04
CA GLU A 153 -21.00 3.10 -8.46
C GLU A 153 -19.95 3.96 -9.17
N GLY A 154 -18.68 3.56 -9.14
CA GLY A 154 -17.57 4.35 -9.65
C GLY A 154 -17.24 5.57 -8.76
N GLY A 155 -16.23 6.33 -9.19
CA GLY A 155 -15.70 7.46 -8.43
C GLY A 155 -14.78 7.04 -7.27
N SER A 156 -13.94 7.98 -6.80
CA SER A 156 -13.23 7.77 -5.52
C SER A 156 -14.28 7.59 -4.43
N SER A 157 -14.14 6.53 -3.65
CA SER A 157 -15.06 6.25 -2.56
C SER A 157 -14.99 7.43 -1.58
N ARG A 158 -16.04 8.28 -1.61
CA ARG A 158 -16.22 9.58 -0.92
C ARG A 158 -15.93 10.81 -1.79
N THR A 159 -16.99 11.27 -2.47
CA THR A 159 -17.25 12.72 -2.50
C THR A 159 -18.14 12.99 -1.29
N VAL A 160 -17.59 13.61 -0.24
CA VAL A 160 -18.38 14.23 0.84
C VAL A 160 -18.35 15.72 0.62
#